data_AF-A0A9D8EI88-F1
#
_entry.id   AF-A0A9D8EI88-F1
#
_cell.length_a   1.000
_cell.length_b   1.000
_cell.length_c   1.000
_cell.angle_alpha   90.00
_cell.angle_beta   90.00
_cell.angle_gamma   90.00
#
_symmetry.space_group_name_H-M   'P 1'
#
loop_
_entity.id
_entity.type
_entity.pdbx_description
1 polymer ?
#
loop_
_entity_poly.entity_id
_entity_poly.type
_entity_poly.pdbx_seq_one_letter_code
_entity_poly.pdbx_strand_id
1 'polypeptide(L)'
;MRYKKILFYFFITVLILLMILPATSCISNKKLYDASQKMKKINQEFSKTEGVIGLLDSLGVGDVPNYPGSTYDYELNMEMGEFKNQLIDIPTEFYNVLYTVYVIKASQEQVIDFYNNKMQELQWEKTVEQTSDKGSLNAWRKTGYDEVEVIYILLSGTINYSGRQEFVILKGFIINENNNNVKTTGDSLKEGNEIGPGSVYFENPGLIEGEGLLMTKPVSSGVEQWQKWLQDSSGDNSGNEVLLKDDPMFIKVAEFSRKSGAMDGGAAGIYQELDLDLQDYSSVNIWLTGKVIYEEGGNIANVNKSGFPEGAMQVRIKYLDKNDEIKEWHHGFFYSNITYYDKLNYSLVTKDKWFWYISPNLLELDSQPQTIKEIRIYGFGWQFTGQFAEINIIGNKG
;
A
#
# COMPACT_ATOMS: atom_id res chain seq x y z
N MET A 1 -13.25 -51.11 29.47
CA MET A 1 -12.28 -49.99 29.30
C MET A 1 -11.61 -49.94 27.91
N ARG A 2 -12.22 -50.48 26.84
CA ARG A 2 -11.71 -50.41 25.44
C ARG A 2 -12.56 -49.56 24.48
N TYR A 3 -13.76 -49.13 24.89
CA TYR A 3 -14.66 -48.32 24.04
C TYR A 3 -14.42 -46.81 24.11
N LYS A 4 -13.75 -46.28 25.15
CA LYS A 4 -13.47 -44.83 25.27
C LYS A 4 -12.31 -44.35 24.38
N LYS A 5 -11.36 -45.22 24.02
CA LYS A 5 -10.25 -44.84 23.12
C LYS A 5 -10.68 -44.79 21.64
N ILE A 6 -11.57 -45.67 21.20
CA ILE A 6 -12.05 -45.67 19.80
C ILE A 6 -12.94 -44.45 19.51
N LEU A 7 -13.75 -44.00 20.48
CA LEU A 7 -14.57 -42.79 20.31
C LEU A 7 -13.74 -41.49 20.30
N PHE A 8 -12.61 -41.46 21.01
CA PHE A 8 -11.69 -40.32 21.04
C PHE A 8 -10.90 -40.19 19.73
N TYR A 9 -10.42 -41.30 19.17
CA TYR A 9 -9.77 -41.28 17.86
C TYR A 9 -10.75 -41.00 16.72
N PHE A 10 -12.02 -41.45 16.80
CA PHE A 10 -13.03 -41.10 15.79
C PHE A 10 -13.33 -39.59 15.79
N PHE A 11 -13.43 -38.97 16.97
CA PHE A 11 -13.61 -37.52 17.06
C PHE A 11 -12.40 -36.72 16.54
N ILE A 12 -11.18 -37.16 16.85
CA ILE A 12 -9.96 -36.51 16.35
C ILE A 12 -9.80 -36.69 14.84
N THR A 13 -10.18 -37.83 14.27
CA THR A 13 -10.10 -38.06 12.82
C THR A 13 -11.15 -37.25 12.05
N VAL A 14 -12.36 -37.08 12.61
CA VAL A 14 -13.40 -36.20 12.05
C VAL A 14 -13.01 -34.71 12.18
N LEU A 15 -12.34 -34.31 13.27
CA LEU A 15 -11.86 -32.94 13.46
C LEU A 15 -10.68 -32.60 12.53
N ILE A 16 -9.79 -33.57 12.26
CA ILE A 16 -8.69 -33.42 11.30
C ILE A 16 -9.21 -33.42 9.86
N LEU A 17 -10.25 -34.20 9.53
CA LEU A 17 -10.89 -34.13 8.20
C LEU A 17 -11.64 -32.80 7.96
N LEU A 18 -12.13 -32.15 9.03
CA LEU A 18 -12.75 -30.83 8.96
C LEU A 18 -11.74 -29.68 8.82
N MET A 19 -10.45 -29.91 9.09
CA MET A 19 -9.39 -28.90 8.97
C MET A 19 -8.56 -29.00 7.68
N ILE A 20 -8.83 -29.97 6.79
CA ILE A 20 -8.15 -30.13 5.49
C ILE A 20 -9.13 -29.87 4.31
N LEU A 21 -10.27 -29.24 4.57
CA LEU A 21 -11.06 -28.63 3.49
C LEU A 21 -10.53 -27.21 3.26
N PRO A 22 -10.16 -26.83 2.02
CA PRO A 22 -9.85 -25.44 1.75
C PRO A 22 -11.10 -24.64 2.09
N ALA A 23 -10.98 -23.75 3.06
CA ALA A 23 -11.96 -22.71 3.27
C ALA A 23 -11.93 -21.82 2.03
N THR A 24 -12.71 -22.19 1.02
CA THR A 24 -13.37 -21.19 0.19
C THR A 24 -14.18 -20.35 1.15
N SER A 25 -13.62 -19.21 1.56
CA SER A 25 -14.33 -18.18 2.27
C SER A 25 -15.39 -17.62 1.32
N CYS A 26 -16.53 -18.32 1.23
CA CYS A 26 -17.79 -17.68 0.94
C CYS A 26 -18.11 -16.78 2.15
N ILE A 27 -17.43 -15.64 2.25
CA ILE A 27 -18.07 -14.45 2.78
C ILE A 27 -19.33 -14.33 1.92
N SER A 28 -20.50 -14.65 2.50
CA SER A 28 -21.72 -14.69 1.72
C SER A 28 -21.85 -13.34 1.01
N ASN A 29 -22.01 -13.34 -0.32
CA ASN A 29 -22.27 -12.14 -1.12
C ASN A 29 -23.34 -11.25 -0.48
N LYS A 30 -24.25 -11.84 0.30
CA LYS A 30 -25.22 -11.15 1.13
C LYS A 30 -24.64 -10.13 2.13
N LYS A 31 -23.56 -10.43 2.86
CA LYS A 31 -22.97 -9.47 3.84
C LYS A 31 -22.30 -8.28 3.15
N LEU A 32 -21.58 -8.53 2.06
CA LEU A 32 -20.97 -7.47 1.23
C LEU A 32 -22.05 -6.65 0.52
N TYR A 33 -23.10 -7.30 0.01
CA TYR A 33 -24.27 -6.64 -0.57
C TYR A 33 -25.01 -5.77 0.47
N ASP A 34 -25.28 -6.29 1.67
CA ASP A 34 -25.96 -5.56 2.74
C ASP A 34 -25.13 -4.35 3.22
N ALA A 35 -23.81 -4.49 3.31
CA ALA A 35 -22.90 -3.37 3.61
C ALA A 35 -22.90 -2.31 2.50
N SER A 36 -22.87 -2.73 1.23
CA SER A 36 -22.98 -1.84 0.06
C SER A 36 -24.31 -1.08 0.04
N GLN A 37 -25.44 -1.76 0.32
CA GLN A 37 -26.75 -1.12 0.41
C GLN A 37 -26.85 -0.15 1.59
N LYS A 38 -26.24 -0.49 2.73
CA LYS A 38 -26.17 0.40 3.91
C LYS A 38 -25.37 1.67 3.58
N MET A 39 -24.22 1.55 2.92
CA MET A 39 -23.43 2.71 2.47
C MET A 39 -24.16 3.55 1.43
N LYS A 40 -24.88 2.93 0.48
CA LYS A 40 -25.75 3.67 -0.47
C LYS A 40 -26.81 4.50 0.26
N LYS A 41 -27.44 3.93 1.29
CA LYS A 41 -28.44 4.63 2.10
C LYS A 41 -27.83 5.78 2.90
N ILE A 42 -26.67 5.55 3.53
CA ILE A 42 -25.93 6.60 4.26
C ILE A 42 -25.56 7.74 3.32
N ASN A 43 -25.01 7.46 2.13
CA ASN A 43 -24.68 8.49 1.15
C ASN A 43 -25.92 9.27 0.66
N GLN A 44 -27.07 8.60 0.47
CA GLN A 44 -28.34 9.26 0.14
C GLN A 44 -28.91 10.10 1.28
N GLU A 45 -28.63 9.76 2.54
CA GLU A 45 -29.04 10.55 3.70
C GLU A 45 -28.10 11.74 3.93
N PHE A 46 -26.78 11.56 3.77
CA PHE A 46 -25.79 12.64 3.81
C PHE A 46 -26.01 13.68 2.71
N SER A 47 -26.44 13.27 1.51
CA SER A 47 -26.78 14.21 0.43
C SER A 47 -28.04 15.03 0.70
N LYS A 48 -28.80 14.73 1.78
CA LYS A 48 -30.05 15.43 2.13
C LYS A 48 -29.91 16.36 3.33
N THR A 49 -28.81 16.31 4.06
CA THR A 49 -28.57 17.24 5.17
C THR A 49 -28.07 18.57 4.63
N GLU A 50 -28.93 19.59 4.64
CA GLU A 50 -28.66 20.99 4.21
C GLU A 50 -27.64 21.74 5.11
N GLY A 51 -26.68 21.07 5.73
CA GLY A 51 -25.80 21.67 6.74
C GLY A 51 -24.35 21.19 6.78
N VAL A 52 -23.93 20.31 5.86
CA VAL A 52 -22.52 19.92 5.74
C VAL A 52 -21.92 20.70 4.58
N ILE A 53 -21.06 21.68 4.90
CA ILE A 53 -20.24 22.37 3.89
C ILE A 53 -19.28 21.33 3.31
N GLY A 54 -19.31 21.13 2.00
CA GLY A 54 -18.39 20.21 1.31
C GLY A 54 -16.93 20.64 1.50
N LEU A 55 -15.99 19.71 1.36
CA LEU A 55 -14.55 20.03 1.46
C LEU A 55 -14.17 21.18 0.51
N LEU A 56 -14.65 21.14 -0.74
CA LEU A 56 -14.33 22.16 -1.74
C LEU A 56 -14.99 23.50 -1.43
N ASP A 57 -16.22 23.50 -0.91
CA ASP A 57 -16.84 24.71 -0.36
C ASP A 57 -16.06 25.27 0.83
N SER A 58 -15.54 24.43 1.72
CA SER A 58 -14.74 24.87 2.88
C SER A 58 -13.41 25.53 2.47
N LEU A 59 -12.88 25.14 1.31
CA LEU A 59 -11.72 25.75 0.67
C LEU A 59 -12.07 26.98 -0.18
N GLY A 60 -13.36 27.35 -0.30
CA GLY A 60 -13.79 28.49 -1.10
C GLY A 60 -13.72 28.29 -2.62
N VAL A 61 -13.53 27.04 -3.09
CA VAL A 61 -13.47 26.74 -4.54
C VAL A 61 -14.82 26.32 -5.11
N GLY A 62 -15.80 26.01 -4.26
CA GLY A 62 -17.14 25.63 -4.69
C GLY A 62 -17.23 24.14 -5.05
N ASP A 63 -18.26 23.47 -4.58
CA ASP A 63 -18.50 22.05 -4.85
C ASP A 63 -18.73 21.77 -6.35
N VAL A 64 -18.00 20.80 -6.89
CA VAL A 64 -18.15 20.34 -8.26
C VAL A 64 -19.29 19.30 -8.32
N PRO A 65 -20.38 19.55 -9.07
CA PRO A 65 -21.54 18.68 -9.04
C PRO A 65 -21.26 17.30 -9.65
N ASN A 66 -22.01 16.31 -9.16
CA ASN A 66 -22.03 14.99 -9.78
C ASN A 66 -22.71 15.03 -11.15
N TYR A 67 -22.20 14.25 -12.11
CA TYR A 67 -22.85 14.07 -13.41
C TYR A 67 -24.26 13.49 -13.20
N PRO A 68 -25.32 14.02 -13.83
CA PRO A 68 -26.69 13.53 -13.65
C PRO A 68 -26.81 12.04 -13.97
N GLY A 69 -27.38 11.28 -13.02
CA GLY A 69 -27.53 9.83 -13.17
C GLY A 69 -26.26 9.02 -12.97
N SER A 70 -25.15 9.64 -12.57
CA SER A 70 -23.96 8.91 -12.13
C SER A 70 -24.19 8.20 -10.80
N THR A 71 -23.64 6.99 -10.67
CA THR A 71 -23.71 6.20 -9.45
C THR A 71 -22.33 5.77 -9.02
N TYR A 72 -21.97 6.04 -7.76
CA TYR A 72 -20.73 5.52 -7.16
C TYR A 72 -20.75 3.98 -7.19
N ASP A 73 -19.65 3.40 -7.66
CA ASP A 73 -19.47 1.95 -7.72
C ASP A 73 -18.31 1.54 -6.81
N TYR A 74 -18.65 1.00 -5.63
CA TYR A 74 -17.69 0.61 -4.61
C TYR A 74 -16.74 -0.50 -5.08
N GLU A 75 -17.26 -1.47 -5.83
CA GLU A 75 -16.47 -2.62 -6.28
C GLU A 75 -15.42 -2.17 -7.29
N LEU A 76 -15.83 -1.40 -8.30
CA LEU A 76 -14.90 -0.80 -9.26
C LEU A 76 -13.90 0.14 -8.58
N ASN A 77 -14.31 0.86 -7.53
CA ASN A 77 -13.41 1.74 -6.81
C ASN A 77 -12.30 0.99 -6.07
N MET A 78 -12.64 -0.16 -5.48
CA MET A 78 -11.67 -1.03 -4.78
C MET A 78 -10.77 -1.79 -5.75
N GLU A 79 -11.28 -2.14 -6.94
CA GLU A 79 -10.57 -2.92 -7.96
C GLU A 79 -10.05 -2.05 -9.12
N MET A 80 -9.84 -0.75 -8.87
CA MET A 80 -9.45 0.16 -9.95
C MET A 80 -8.12 -0.20 -10.61
N GLY A 81 -7.22 -0.88 -9.90
CA GLY A 81 -5.98 -1.43 -10.45
C GLY A 81 -6.21 -2.38 -11.63
N GLU A 82 -7.34 -3.09 -11.68
CA GLU A 82 -7.64 -4.10 -12.69
C GLU A 82 -8.05 -3.52 -14.06
N PHE A 83 -8.66 -2.33 -14.08
CA PHE A 83 -9.16 -1.73 -15.32
C PHE A 83 -8.53 -0.39 -15.70
N LYS A 84 -7.75 0.25 -14.82
CA LYS A 84 -7.18 1.58 -15.08
C LYS A 84 -6.41 1.66 -16.40
N ASN A 85 -5.73 0.58 -16.79
CA ASN A 85 -4.89 0.50 -18.00
C ASN A 85 -5.73 0.55 -19.30
N GLN A 86 -7.05 0.38 -19.18
CA GLN A 86 -8.03 0.51 -20.26
C GLN A 86 -8.44 1.97 -20.51
N LEU A 87 -8.15 2.88 -19.57
CA LEU A 87 -8.40 4.32 -19.71
C LEU A 87 -7.21 5.03 -20.38
N ILE A 88 -7.39 6.32 -20.66
CA ILE A 88 -6.32 7.19 -21.15
C ILE A 88 -5.14 7.24 -20.16
N ASP A 89 -3.93 7.34 -20.70
CA ASP A 89 -2.72 7.46 -19.88
C ASP A 89 -2.79 8.71 -19.00
N ILE A 90 -2.50 8.53 -17.72
CA ILE A 90 -2.53 9.63 -16.75
C ILE A 90 -1.17 10.35 -16.79
N PRO A 91 -1.11 11.68 -16.89
CA PRO A 91 0.10 12.45 -16.68
C PRO A 91 0.71 12.21 -15.29
N THR A 92 2.04 12.30 -15.19
CA THR A 92 2.78 11.95 -13.97
C THR A 92 2.40 12.79 -12.75
N GLU A 93 2.04 14.04 -12.97
CA GLU A 93 1.57 14.99 -11.96
C GLU A 93 0.25 14.55 -11.29
N PHE A 94 -0.50 13.64 -11.91
CA PHE A 94 -1.80 13.17 -11.41
C PHE A 94 -1.77 11.72 -10.88
N TYR A 95 -0.58 11.13 -10.70
CA TYR A 95 -0.46 9.75 -10.21
C TYR A 95 -0.84 9.59 -8.74
N ASN A 96 -0.55 10.57 -7.90
CA ASN A 96 -0.84 10.49 -6.45
C ASN A 96 -2.27 10.91 -6.09
N VAL A 97 -3.14 11.06 -7.09
CA VAL A 97 -4.52 11.49 -6.93
C VAL A 97 -5.37 10.29 -6.51
N LEU A 98 -6.13 10.46 -5.43
CA LEU A 98 -7.18 9.54 -5.06
C LEU A 98 -8.40 9.79 -5.96
N TYR A 99 -8.75 8.80 -6.77
CA TYR A 99 -9.90 8.82 -7.66
C TYR A 99 -11.07 8.09 -7.02
N THR A 100 -12.26 8.65 -7.23
CA THR A 100 -13.52 8.00 -6.93
C THR A 100 -14.20 7.58 -8.23
N VAL A 101 -14.61 6.31 -8.32
CA VAL A 101 -15.19 5.73 -9.55
C VAL A 101 -16.71 5.83 -9.55
N TYR A 102 -17.26 6.34 -10.65
CA TYR A 102 -18.69 6.44 -10.91
C TYR A 102 -19.03 5.77 -12.25
N VAL A 103 -20.12 4.99 -12.28
CA VAL A 103 -20.69 4.44 -13.52
C VAL A 103 -21.77 5.38 -14.02
N ILE A 104 -21.85 5.56 -15.35
CA ILE A 104 -22.85 6.42 -15.99
C ILE A 104 -23.44 5.79 -17.26
N LYS A 105 -24.57 6.31 -17.71
CA LYS A 105 -25.22 5.95 -18.98
C LYS A 105 -25.24 7.15 -19.93
N ALA A 106 -24.06 7.69 -20.23
CA ALA A 106 -23.88 8.83 -21.11
C ALA A 106 -22.66 8.64 -22.00
N SER A 107 -22.57 9.38 -23.10
CA SER A 107 -21.36 9.40 -23.93
C SER A 107 -20.26 10.26 -23.28
N GLN A 108 -19.03 10.00 -23.69
CA GLN A 108 -17.87 10.80 -23.30
C GLN A 108 -18.07 12.30 -23.59
N GLU A 109 -18.60 12.65 -24.76
CA GLU A 109 -18.88 14.02 -25.17
C GLU A 109 -19.87 14.70 -24.21
N GLN A 110 -20.97 14.01 -23.86
CA GLN A 110 -21.97 14.55 -22.93
C GLN A 110 -21.39 14.81 -21.53
N VAL A 111 -20.44 13.97 -21.08
CA VAL A 111 -19.75 14.14 -19.80
C VAL A 111 -18.83 15.35 -19.84
N ILE A 112 -18.00 15.45 -20.88
CA ILE A 112 -17.05 16.55 -21.05
C ILE A 112 -17.81 17.87 -21.14
N ASP A 113 -18.86 17.95 -21.94
CA ASP A 113 -19.67 19.15 -22.10
C ASP A 113 -20.34 19.57 -20.79
N PHE A 114 -20.90 18.62 -20.05
CA PHE A 114 -21.47 18.90 -18.74
C PHE A 114 -20.44 19.51 -17.80
N TYR A 115 -19.26 18.90 -17.67
CA TYR A 115 -18.23 19.38 -16.77
C TYR A 115 -17.60 20.69 -17.24
N ASN A 116 -17.34 20.87 -18.54
CA ASN A 116 -16.86 22.16 -19.07
C ASN A 116 -17.82 23.31 -18.71
N ASN A 117 -19.13 23.11 -18.93
CA ASN A 117 -20.14 24.11 -18.59
C ASN A 117 -20.18 24.38 -17.08
N LYS A 118 -20.17 23.33 -16.25
CA LYS A 118 -20.21 23.50 -14.79
C LYS A 118 -18.96 24.13 -14.20
N MET A 119 -17.79 23.74 -14.69
CA MET A 119 -16.52 24.31 -14.26
C MET A 119 -16.43 25.79 -14.68
N GLN A 120 -16.94 26.15 -15.86
CA GLN A 120 -17.05 27.54 -16.29
C GLN A 120 -18.01 28.37 -15.42
N GLU A 121 -19.21 27.84 -15.11
CA GLU A 121 -20.17 28.48 -14.19
C GLU A 121 -19.54 28.74 -12.82
N LEU A 122 -18.73 27.79 -12.35
CA LEU A 122 -18.00 27.86 -11.09
C LEU A 122 -16.67 28.63 -11.18
N GLN A 123 -16.34 29.23 -12.33
CA GLN A 123 -15.10 30.00 -12.56
C GLN A 123 -13.81 29.21 -12.32
N TRP A 124 -13.80 27.92 -12.62
CA TRP A 124 -12.58 27.12 -12.68
C TRP A 124 -11.87 27.32 -14.02
N GLU A 125 -10.54 27.34 -14.02
CA GLU A 125 -9.73 27.48 -15.22
C GLU A 125 -9.29 26.11 -15.72
N LYS A 126 -9.57 25.78 -16.98
CA LYS A 126 -9.14 24.51 -17.57
C LYS A 126 -7.63 24.49 -17.80
N THR A 127 -6.94 23.48 -17.28
CA THR A 127 -5.48 23.34 -17.36
C THR A 127 -5.04 22.19 -18.25
N VAL A 128 -5.84 21.12 -18.32
CA VAL A 128 -5.53 19.95 -19.15
C VAL A 128 -6.78 19.52 -19.93
N GLU A 129 -6.58 19.19 -21.19
CA GLU A 129 -7.56 18.57 -22.07
C GLU A 129 -6.87 17.54 -22.97
N GLN A 130 -7.18 16.27 -22.73
CA GLN A 130 -6.68 15.16 -23.52
C GLN A 130 -7.83 14.22 -23.87
N THR A 131 -7.84 13.73 -25.11
CA THR A 131 -8.83 12.76 -25.58
C THR A 131 -8.13 11.69 -26.41
N SER A 132 -8.62 10.46 -26.31
CA SER A 132 -8.17 9.31 -27.09
C SER A 132 -9.33 8.34 -27.32
N ASP A 133 -9.05 7.25 -28.03
CA ASP A 133 -9.97 6.11 -28.16
C ASP A 133 -10.25 5.41 -26.82
N LYS A 134 -9.35 5.55 -25.84
CA LYS A 134 -9.50 5.01 -24.48
C LYS A 134 -10.31 5.91 -23.54
N GLY A 135 -10.60 7.16 -23.91
CA GLY A 135 -11.29 8.07 -23.01
C GLY A 135 -10.91 9.54 -23.14
N SER A 136 -11.10 10.27 -22.06
CA SER A 136 -10.65 11.64 -21.88
C SER A 136 -10.06 11.87 -20.50
N LEU A 137 -9.16 12.84 -20.42
CA LEU A 137 -8.64 13.41 -19.19
C LEU A 137 -8.77 14.93 -19.27
N ASN A 138 -9.50 15.49 -18.32
CA ASN A 138 -9.67 16.93 -18.18
C ASN A 138 -9.26 17.32 -16.76
N ALA A 139 -8.55 18.43 -16.64
CA ALA A 139 -8.24 19.02 -15.36
C ALA A 139 -8.55 20.51 -15.35
N TRP A 140 -8.97 21.00 -14.20
CA TRP A 140 -9.23 22.41 -13.97
C TRP A 140 -8.61 22.83 -12.65
N ARG A 141 -8.17 24.08 -12.57
CA ARG A 141 -7.64 24.68 -11.35
C ARG A 141 -8.55 25.79 -10.84
N LYS A 142 -8.56 26.00 -9.53
CA LYS A 142 -9.15 27.17 -8.90
C LYS A 142 -8.44 27.50 -7.60
N THR A 143 -8.21 28.78 -7.37
CA THR A 143 -7.65 29.28 -6.12
C THR A 143 -8.78 29.57 -5.14
N GLY A 144 -8.68 28.97 -3.96
CA GLY A 144 -9.62 29.10 -2.86
C GLY A 144 -9.23 30.18 -1.85
N TYR A 145 -9.71 30.02 -0.62
CA TYR A 145 -9.26 30.81 0.52
C TYR A 145 -7.77 30.57 0.82
N ASP A 146 -7.11 31.58 1.40
CA ASP A 146 -5.70 31.54 1.79
C ASP A 146 -4.73 31.14 0.66
N GLU A 147 -5.09 31.46 -0.58
CA GLU A 147 -4.32 31.13 -1.80
C GLU A 147 -4.12 29.62 -2.02
N VAL A 148 -4.93 28.77 -1.38
CA VAL A 148 -4.90 27.32 -1.62
C VAL A 148 -5.33 27.05 -3.05
N GLU A 149 -4.46 26.42 -3.84
CA GLU A 149 -4.80 26.02 -5.21
C GLU A 149 -5.38 24.60 -5.18
N VAL A 150 -6.56 24.43 -5.78
CA VAL A 150 -7.17 23.11 -5.96
C VAL A 150 -7.18 22.78 -7.45
N ILE A 151 -6.71 21.58 -7.80
CA ILE A 151 -6.80 21.03 -9.15
C ILE A 151 -7.83 19.90 -9.12
N TYR A 152 -8.93 20.04 -9.83
CA TYR A 152 -9.93 19.00 -10.02
C TYR A 152 -9.64 18.23 -11.31
N ILE A 153 -9.66 16.90 -11.23
CA ILE A 153 -9.26 15.99 -12.31
C ILE A 153 -10.41 15.04 -12.60
N LEU A 154 -10.73 14.91 -13.89
CA LEU A 154 -11.79 14.08 -14.41
C LEU A 154 -11.22 13.17 -15.50
N LEU A 155 -11.25 11.86 -15.26
CA LEU A 155 -11.07 10.88 -16.33
C LEU A 155 -12.40 10.29 -16.70
N SER A 156 -12.62 10.02 -17.97
CA SER A 156 -13.78 9.26 -18.42
C SER A 156 -13.38 8.29 -19.52
N GLY A 157 -14.05 7.14 -19.61
CA GLY A 157 -13.75 6.15 -20.61
C GLY A 157 -14.59 4.89 -20.45
N THR A 158 -14.44 3.98 -21.42
CA THR A 158 -15.12 2.69 -21.39
C THR A 158 -14.17 1.64 -20.83
N ILE A 159 -14.65 0.84 -19.89
CA ILE A 159 -13.89 -0.26 -19.29
C ILE A 159 -14.64 -1.58 -19.49
N ASN A 160 -13.89 -2.66 -19.56
CA ASN A 160 -14.42 -4.02 -19.45
C ASN A 160 -14.03 -4.57 -18.08
N TYR A 161 -15.03 -4.89 -17.27
CA TYR A 161 -14.83 -5.40 -15.93
C TYR A 161 -15.87 -6.49 -15.62
N SER A 162 -15.40 -7.66 -15.16
CA SER A 162 -16.26 -8.81 -14.83
C SER A 162 -17.25 -9.20 -15.95
N GLY A 163 -16.79 -9.16 -17.20
CA GLY A 163 -17.57 -9.52 -18.39
C GLY A 163 -18.62 -8.48 -18.80
N ARG A 164 -18.65 -7.31 -18.16
CA ARG A 164 -19.52 -6.17 -18.51
C ARG A 164 -18.69 -5.04 -19.09
N GLN A 165 -19.27 -4.32 -20.04
CA GLN A 165 -18.73 -3.06 -20.53
C GLN A 165 -19.44 -1.92 -19.81
N GLU A 166 -18.70 -1.06 -19.13
CA GLU A 166 -19.23 0.06 -18.36
C GLU A 166 -18.55 1.35 -18.82
N PHE A 167 -19.30 2.45 -18.90
CA PHE A 167 -18.72 3.78 -19.07
C PHE A 167 -18.55 4.42 -17.69
N VAL A 168 -17.31 4.79 -17.37
CA VAL A 168 -16.94 5.29 -16.04
C VAL A 168 -16.44 6.72 -16.07
N ILE A 169 -16.59 7.39 -14.94
CA ILE A 169 -15.96 8.66 -14.60
C ILE A 169 -15.14 8.44 -13.33
N LEU A 170 -13.86 8.83 -13.37
CA LEU A 170 -12.98 8.89 -12.21
C LEU A 170 -12.80 10.36 -11.84
N LYS A 171 -13.11 10.69 -10.58
CA LYS A 171 -12.97 12.06 -10.04
C LYS A 171 -11.90 12.10 -8.99
N GLY A 172 -10.97 13.02 -9.12
CA GLY A 172 -9.93 13.24 -8.13
C GLY A 172 -9.63 14.72 -7.98
N PHE A 173 -8.88 15.06 -6.94
CA PHE A 173 -8.41 16.42 -6.75
C PHE A 173 -7.02 16.44 -6.10
N ILE A 174 -6.29 17.53 -6.33
CA ILE A 174 -5.03 17.88 -5.67
C ILE A 174 -5.27 19.18 -4.92
N ILE A 175 -4.80 19.26 -3.68
CA ILE A 175 -4.78 20.49 -2.89
C ILE A 175 -3.31 20.88 -2.75
N ASN A 176 -2.93 21.96 -3.42
CA ASN A 176 -1.60 22.56 -3.33
C ASN A 176 -1.67 23.65 -2.26
N GLU A 177 -1.17 23.34 -1.07
CA GLU A 177 -0.98 24.35 -0.03
C GLU A 177 0.23 25.21 -0.40
N ASN A 178 0.04 26.53 -0.45
CA ASN A 178 1.16 27.46 -0.55
C ASN A 178 2.00 27.32 0.73
N ASN A 179 3.12 26.61 0.65
CA ASN A 179 4.02 26.25 1.76
C ASN A 179 4.62 27.43 2.54
N ASN A 180 4.19 28.67 2.28
CA ASN A 180 4.75 29.85 2.91
C ASN A 180 4.15 30.18 4.28
N ASN A 181 3.06 29.55 4.75
CA ASN A 181 2.39 29.98 6.00
C ASN A 181 1.75 28.93 6.92
N VAL A 182 1.88 27.62 6.69
CA VAL A 182 1.21 26.63 7.55
C VAL A 182 1.99 26.41 8.86
N LYS A 183 1.52 27.05 9.94
CA LYS A 183 1.75 26.58 11.31
C LYS A 183 0.91 25.32 11.52
N THR A 184 1.57 24.17 11.59
CA THR A 184 0.94 22.89 11.92
C THR A 184 0.30 22.97 13.31
N THR A 185 -1.02 23.15 13.36
CA THR A 185 -1.80 22.86 14.56
C THR A 185 -2.29 21.44 14.43
N GLY A 186 -1.69 20.55 15.23
CA GLY A 186 -2.04 19.15 15.27
C GLY A 186 -3.43 18.97 15.87
N ASP A 187 -4.35 18.49 15.06
CA ASP A 187 -5.45 17.61 15.49
C ASP A 187 -6.20 17.14 14.25
N SER A 188 -5.90 15.92 13.78
CA SER A 188 -6.72 15.21 12.81
C SER A 188 -7.07 13.81 13.32
N LEU A 189 -8.34 13.70 13.72
CA LEU A 189 -9.29 12.61 13.52
C LEU A 189 -8.78 11.16 13.58
N LYS A 190 -9.20 10.47 14.65
CA LYS A 190 -9.10 9.01 14.83
C LYS A 190 -10.19 8.28 14.05
N GLU A 191 -9.81 7.60 12.97
CA GLU A 191 -10.47 6.39 12.45
C GLU A 191 -9.39 5.33 12.20
N GLY A 192 -9.36 4.28 13.03
CA GLY A 192 -8.42 3.15 12.95
C GLY A 192 -6.98 3.52 13.33
N ASN A 193 -6.46 2.99 14.43
CA ASN A 193 -5.09 3.27 14.92
C ASN A 193 -4.03 2.50 14.10
N GLU A 194 -4.03 2.66 12.78
CA GLU A 194 -2.95 2.16 11.94
C GLU A 194 -1.80 3.17 12.06
N ILE A 195 -0.73 2.81 12.78
CA ILE A 195 0.47 3.65 12.82
C ILE A 195 0.97 3.77 11.38
N GLY A 196 1.20 5.00 10.89
CA GLY A 196 1.53 5.27 9.49
C GLY A 196 2.76 4.51 8.96
N PRO A 197 3.15 4.66 7.68
CA PRO A 197 4.17 3.81 7.03
C PRO A 197 5.60 3.89 7.57
N GLY A 198 5.88 4.68 8.60
CA GLY A 198 7.24 5.13 8.92
C GLY A 198 7.70 6.23 7.95
N SER A 199 8.99 6.57 8.03
CA SER A 199 9.57 7.70 7.29
C SER A 199 10.69 7.23 6.37
N VAL A 200 10.66 7.68 5.12
CA VAL A 200 11.71 7.45 4.11
C VAL A 200 12.51 8.74 3.89
N TYR A 201 13.83 8.62 3.87
CA TYR A 201 14.77 9.72 3.64
C TYR A 201 15.71 9.35 2.48
N PHE A 202 16.10 10.35 1.69
CA PHE A 202 17.09 10.20 0.61
C PHE A 202 18.45 10.81 0.95
N GLU A 203 18.56 11.36 2.15
CA GLU A 203 19.80 11.74 2.80
C GLU A 203 19.87 11.00 4.13
N ASN A 204 21.08 10.68 4.59
CA ASN A 204 21.25 9.95 5.85
C ASN A 204 20.68 10.80 7.01
N PRO A 205 19.60 10.37 7.67
CA PRO A 205 19.00 11.13 8.76
C PRO A 205 19.81 11.06 10.06
N GLY A 206 20.95 10.33 10.04
CA GLY A 206 21.65 9.90 11.23
C GLY A 206 20.98 8.67 11.86
N LEU A 207 21.60 8.17 12.92
CA LEU A 207 20.94 7.21 13.80
C LEU A 207 19.94 7.98 14.69
N ILE A 208 18.74 7.44 14.84
CA ILE A 208 17.82 7.91 15.86
C ILE A 208 18.37 7.60 17.25
N GLU A 209 17.99 8.41 18.24
CA GLU A 209 18.36 8.18 19.63
C GLU A 209 17.85 6.80 20.10
N GLY A 210 18.71 6.07 20.81
CA GLY A 210 18.39 4.77 21.38
C GLY A 210 19.56 3.79 21.37
N GLU A 211 19.33 2.63 21.97
CA GLU A 211 20.23 1.48 21.98
C GLU A 211 19.99 0.63 20.73
N GLY A 212 21.06 0.30 19.99
CA GLY A 212 21.01 -0.67 18.91
C GLY A 212 20.91 -2.09 19.48
N LEU A 213 19.82 -2.79 19.18
CA LEU A 213 19.47 -4.09 19.74
C LEU A 213 19.88 -5.26 18.84
N LEU A 214 20.20 -5.00 17.57
CA LEU A 214 20.83 -6.03 16.74
C LEU A 214 22.32 -6.11 17.04
N MET A 215 22.71 -7.23 17.66
CA MET A 215 24.10 -7.53 18.00
C MET A 215 24.95 -8.00 16.81
N THR A 216 24.37 -8.07 15.61
CA THR A 216 25.09 -8.49 14.40
C THR A 216 26.05 -7.43 13.93
N LYS A 217 27.18 -7.90 13.39
CA LYS A 217 28.07 -7.00 12.63
C LYS A 217 27.30 -6.43 11.42
N PRO A 218 27.63 -5.21 10.99
CA PRO A 218 27.13 -4.68 9.73
C PRO A 218 27.41 -5.66 8.58
N VAL A 219 26.52 -5.72 7.59
CA VAL A 219 26.69 -6.55 6.39
C VAL A 219 28.01 -6.26 5.67
N SER A 220 28.54 -5.05 5.83
CA SER A 220 29.84 -4.68 5.30
C SER A 220 31.00 -5.56 5.81
N SER A 221 30.82 -6.21 6.97
CA SER A 221 31.75 -7.18 7.55
C SER A 221 31.51 -8.62 7.12
N GLY A 222 30.48 -8.88 6.29
CA GLY A 222 30.06 -10.20 5.84
C GLY A 222 28.61 -10.55 6.22
N VAL A 223 28.08 -11.60 5.61
CA VAL A 223 26.70 -12.11 5.83
C VAL A 223 26.71 -13.46 6.55
N GLU A 224 27.82 -13.88 7.16
CA GLU A 224 27.97 -15.22 7.73
C GLU A 224 27.12 -15.41 9.00
N GLN A 225 26.75 -14.32 9.68
CA GLN A 225 25.83 -14.32 10.82
C GLN A 225 24.35 -14.33 10.41
N TRP A 226 24.09 -14.23 9.11
CA TRP A 226 22.75 -14.22 8.55
C TRP A 226 22.47 -15.55 7.86
N GLN A 227 21.24 -16.03 7.98
CA GLN A 227 20.78 -17.20 7.26
C GLN A 227 20.17 -16.78 5.93
N LYS A 228 20.52 -17.49 4.85
CA LYS A 228 19.87 -17.29 3.55
C LYS A 228 18.46 -17.85 3.58
N TRP A 229 17.52 -17.10 3.02
CA TRP A 229 16.15 -17.53 2.81
C TRP A 229 15.83 -17.45 1.32
N LEU A 230 15.65 -18.61 0.70
CA LEU A 230 15.29 -18.75 -0.70
C LEU A 230 13.97 -19.50 -0.77
N GLN A 231 13.01 -18.96 -1.50
CA GLN A 231 11.71 -19.58 -1.73
C GLN A 231 11.52 -19.73 -3.23
N ASP A 232 11.59 -20.98 -3.69
CA ASP A 232 11.27 -21.34 -5.07
C ASP A 232 9.81 -21.04 -5.40
N SER A 233 9.56 -20.85 -6.69
CA SER A 233 8.22 -20.79 -7.24
C SER A 233 7.70 -22.20 -7.55
N SER A 234 6.41 -22.31 -7.89
CA SER A 234 5.77 -23.61 -8.13
C SER A 234 6.26 -24.35 -9.39
N GLY A 235 7.01 -23.70 -10.27
CA GLY A 235 7.28 -24.20 -11.63
C GLY A 235 8.73 -24.25 -12.12
N ASP A 236 9.71 -23.67 -11.41
CA ASP A 236 11.09 -23.60 -11.92
C ASP A 236 12.16 -23.59 -10.81
N ASN A 237 13.37 -24.07 -11.14
CA ASN A 237 14.55 -23.91 -10.27
C ASN A 237 14.92 -22.43 -10.25
N SER A 238 14.55 -21.75 -9.18
CA SER A 238 14.55 -20.30 -9.16
C SER A 238 15.95 -19.71 -9.31
N GLY A 239 16.07 -18.67 -10.15
CA GLY A 239 17.24 -17.78 -10.16
C GLY A 239 17.30 -16.88 -8.91
N ASN A 240 16.86 -17.39 -7.75
CA ASN A 240 16.91 -16.73 -6.46
C ASN A 240 18.35 -16.75 -5.94
N GLU A 241 18.91 -15.57 -5.70
CA GLU A 241 20.29 -15.43 -5.26
C GLU A 241 20.40 -14.45 -4.10
N VAL A 242 21.37 -14.71 -3.22
CA VAL A 242 21.82 -13.78 -2.18
C VAL A 242 23.34 -13.73 -2.26
N LEU A 243 23.88 -12.55 -2.55
CA LEU A 243 25.29 -12.28 -2.79
C LEU A 243 25.76 -11.07 -1.99
N LEU A 244 27.05 -11.05 -1.64
CA LEU A 244 27.71 -9.85 -1.16
C LEU A 244 28.32 -9.11 -2.36
N LYS A 245 28.00 -7.82 -2.53
CA LYS A 245 28.47 -6.98 -3.62
C LYS A 245 29.32 -5.83 -3.08
N ASP A 246 30.30 -5.40 -3.86
CA ASP A 246 30.99 -4.13 -3.60
C ASP A 246 30.05 -2.96 -3.89
N ASP A 247 30.05 -1.96 -3.00
CA ASP A 247 29.31 -0.72 -3.19
C ASP A 247 30.21 0.47 -2.81
N PRO A 248 30.23 1.55 -3.62
CA PRO A 248 31.12 2.68 -3.37
C PRO A 248 30.80 3.47 -2.09
N MET A 249 29.55 3.43 -1.61
CA MET A 249 29.13 4.14 -0.41
C MET A 249 29.28 3.30 0.85
N PHE A 250 28.96 2.01 0.78
CA PHE A 250 28.91 1.12 1.95
C PHE A 250 30.01 0.05 1.99
N ILE A 251 30.96 0.09 1.05
CA ILE A 251 32.04 -0.89 0.84
C ILE A 251 31.50 -2.24 0.38
N LYS A 252 30.61 -2.87 1.15
CA LYS A 252 29.94 -4.12 0.83
C LYS A 252 28.46 -4.05 1.22
N VAL A 253 27.60 -4.62 0.36
CA VAL A 253 26.13 -4.69 0.56
C VAL A 253 25.61 -6.07 0.23
N ALA A 254 24.52 -6.48 0.86
CA ALA A 254 23.83 -7.71 0.50
C ALA A 254 22.86 -7.41 -0.65
N GLU A 255 23.06 -8.10 -1.76
CA GLU A 255 22.14 -8.13 -2.88
C GLU A 255 21.33 -9.41 -2.81
N PHE A 256 20.02 -9.30 -2.91
CA PHE A 256 19.12 -10.41 -3.12
C PHE A 256 18.33 -10.17 -4.40
N SER A 257 18.23 -11.21 -5.21
CA SER A 257 17.62 -11.08 -6.52
C SER A 257 16.93 -12.35 -6.95
N ARG A 258 16.03 -12.19 -7.92
CA ARG A 258 15.43 -13.26 -8.65
C ARG A 258 15.40 -12.92 -10.13
N LYS A 259 15.90 -13.84 -10.95
CA LYS A 259 15.75 -13.81 -12.41
C LYS A 259 15.00 -15.07 -12.84
N SER A 260 13.87 -14.87 -13.49
CA SER A 260 12.99 -15.96 -13.94
C SER A 260 12.29 -15.53 -15.22
N GLY A 261 12.10 -16.46 -16.16
CA GLY A 261 11.25 -16.25 -17.33
C GLY A 261 9.76 -16.52 -17.05
N ALA A 262 9.45 -17.06 -15.87
CA ALA A 262 8.09 -17.40 -15.47
C ALA A 262 7.44 -16.26 -14.65
N MET A 263 6.14 -16.04 -14.89
CA MET A 263 5.29 -15.12 -14.12
C MET A 263 4.73 -15.80 -12.86
N ASP A 264 5.59 -16.51 -12.13
CA ASP A 264 5.26 -17.12 -10.84
C ASP A 264 6.01 -16.38 -9.72
N GLY A 265 5.52 -16.42 -8.48
CA GLY A 265 6.12 -15.70 -7.36
C GLY A 265 7.23 -16.49 -6.66
N GLY A 266 8.24 -15.81 -6.14
CA GLY A 266 9.38 -16.41 -5.45
C GLY A 266 10.10 -15.37 -4.59
N ALA A 267 10.98 -15.82 -3.70
CA ALA A 267 11.63 -14.96 -2.73
C ALA A 267 13.13 -15.25 -2.57
N ALA A 268 13.89 -14.20 -2.29
CA ALA A 268 15.28 -14.29 -1.93
C ALA A 268 15.59 -13.21 -0.88
N GLY A 269 16.35 -13.57 0.14
CA GLY A 269 16.75 -12.65 1.20
C GLY A 269 17.56 -13.31 2.28
N ILE A 270 17.74 -12.57 3.37
CA ILE A 270 18.41 -13.08 4.57
C ILE A 270 17.58 -12.79 5.82
N TYR A 271 17.80 -13.59 6.84
CA TYR A 271 17.15 -13.43 8.13
C TYR A 271 18.10 -13.77 9.28
N GLN A 272 17.69 -13.34 10.46
CA GLN A 272 18.31 -13.69 11.72
C GLN A 272 17.21 -14.09 12.70
N GLU A 273 17.39 -15.24 13.34
CA GLU A 273 16.61 -15.62 14.52
C GLU A 273 17.09 -14.80 15.72
N LEU A 274 16.13 -14.32 16.49
CA LEU A 274 16.31 -13.43 17.62
C LEU A 274 15.57 -13.98 18.84
N ASP A 275 15.93 -13.46 20.00
CA ASP A 275 15.16 -13.64 21.24
C ASP A 275 15.22 -12.33 22.04
N LEU A 276 14.77 -11.26 21.39
CA LEU A 276 14.91 -9.90 21.89
C LEU A 276 13.67 -9.50 22.71
N ASP A 277 13.83 -9.46 24.02
CA ASP A 277 12.81 -8.99 24.96
C ASP A 277 12.66 -7.46 24.90
N LEU A 278 11.41 -6.99 24.81
CA LEU A 278 11.07 -5.59 24.66
C LEU A 278 10.44 -4.95 25.90
N GLN A 279 10.31 -5.69 27.02
CA GLN A 279 9.61 -5.22 28.23
C GLN A 279 10.17 -3.91 28.82
N ASP A 280 11.48 -3.68 28.71
CA ASP A 280 12.16 -2.51 29.29
C ASP A 280 12.18 -1.28 28.36
N TYR A 281 11.54 -1.36 27.18
CA TYR A 281 11.59 -0.32 26.16
C TYR A 281 10.27 0.45 26.07
N SER A 282 10.37 1.77 25.95
CA SER A 282 9.23 2.67 25.71
C SER A 282 8.98 2.91 24.21
N SER A 283 10.00 2.74 23.37
CA SER A 283 9.85 2.74 21.91
C SER A 283 10.80 1.75 21.27
N VAL A 284 10.37 1.16 20.16
CA VAL A 284 11.19 0.26 19.35
C VAL A 284 10.93 0.57 17.88
N ASN A 285 11.98 0.86 17.12
CA ASN A 285 11.90 1.18 15.70
C ASN A 285 12.89 0.33 14.91
N ILE A 286 12.59 0.08 13.64
CA ILE A 286 13.56 -0.47 12.69
C ILE A 286 14.18 0.69 11.94
N TRP A 287 15.50 0.72 11.91
CA TRP A 287 16.28 1.61 11.05
C TRP A 287 16.96 0.77 9.97
N LEU A 288 16.81 1.15 8.71
CA LEU A 288 17.22 0.37 7.55
C LEU A 288 17.78 1.28 6.46
N THR A 289 18.85 0.84 5.80
CA THR A 289 19.37 1.46 4.58
C THR A 289 19.22 0.50 3.40
N GLY A 290 18.42 0.89 2.41
CA GLY A 290 18.01 0.04 1.29
C GLY A 290 18.14 0.70 -0.08
N LYS A 291 18.09 -0.12 -1.12
CA LYS A 291 18.05 0.31 -2.52
C LYS A 291 17.25 -0.70 -3.35
N VAL A 292 16.27 -0.21 -4.11
CA VAL A 292 15.51 -1.03 -5.06
C VAL A 292 16.06 -0.80 -6.46
N ILE A 293 16.64 -1.83 -7.08
CA ILE A 293 17.29 -1.73 -8.40
C ILE A 293 16.33 -2.14 -9.51
N TYR A 294 15.64 -3.26 -9.31
CA TYR A 294 14.72 -3.83 -10.30
C TYR A 294 13.56 -4.52 -9.62
N GLU A 295 12.39 -4.42 -10.23
CA GLU A 295 11.18 -5.11 -9.78
C GLU A 295 10.25 -5.39 -10.95
N GLU A 296 9.60 -6.53 -10.89
CA GLU A 296 8.54 -6.99 -11.78
C GLU A 296 7.67 -7.98 -11.00
N GLY A 297 6.35 -7.83 -11.14
CA GLY A 297 5.39 -8.60 -10.35
C GLY A 297 3.96 -8.22 -10.69
N GLY A 298 3.03 -9.13 -10.41
CA GLY A 298 1.60 -8.93 -10.63
C GLY A 298 0.89 -8.24 -9.46
N ASN A 299 1.52 -8.17 -8.29
CA ASN A 299 0.95 -7.61 -7.07
C ASN A 299 1.95 -6.76 -6.26
N ILE A 300 2.80 -6.00 -6.98
CA ILE A 300 3.76 -5.08 -6.35
C ILE A 300 3.00 -4.09 -5.48
N ALA A 301 3.52 -3.86 -4.27
CA ALA A 301 2.96 -2.93 -3.30
C ALA A 301 1.51 -3.26 -2.87
N ASN A 302 1.16 -4.55 -2.96
CA ASN A 302 -0.08 -5.11 -2.44
C ASN A 302 -1.35 -4.43 -3.00
N VAL A 303 -1.34 -4.12 -4.30
CA VAL A 303 -2.50 -3.53 -4.99
C VAL A 303 -3.72 -4.44 -5.02
N ASN A 304 -3.52 -5.75 -5.07
CA ASN A 304 -4.54 -6.77 -4.98
C ASN A 304 -4.42 -7.50 -3.64
N LYS A 305 -5.31 -7.15 -2.71
CA LYS A 305 -5.34 -7.70 -1.34
C LYS A 305 -5.60 -9.21 -1.27
N SER A 306 -6.05 -9.83 -2.36
CA SER A 306 -6.25 -11.29 -2.44
C SER A 306 -4.97 -12.03 -2.83
N GLY A 307 -3.98 -11.33 -3.39
CA GLY A 307 -2.69 -11.87 -3.78
C GLY A 307 -1.65 -11.77 -2.66
N PHE A 308 -0.49 -12.42 -2.86
CA PHE A 308 0.65 -12.24 -1.97
C PHE A 308 1.29 -10.87 -2.21
N PRO A 309 1.66 -10.13 -1.16
CA PRO A 309 2.20 -8.79 -1.29
C PRO A 309 3.63 -8.85 -1.87
N GLU A 310 3.83 -8.23 -3.03
CA GLU A 310 5.12 -8.23 -3.74
C GLU A 310 5.87 -6.91 -3.54
N GLY A 311 7.19 -6.96 -3.62
CA GLY A 311 8.07 -5.82 -3.43
C GLY A 311 9.52 -6.28 -3.57
N ALA A 312 10.31 -5.53 -4.34
CA ALA A 312 11.69 -5.89 -4.59
C ALA A 312 12.60 -5.73 -3.37
N MET A 313 12.14 -5.04 -2.33
CA MET A 313 12.74 -5.06 -1.01
C MET A 313 11.65 -4.96 0.05
N GLN A 314 11.73 -5.79 1.08
CA GLN A 314 10.81 -5.84 2.21
C GLN A 314 11.61 -6.14 3.47
N VAL A 315 11.19 -5.53 4.57
CA VAL A 315 11.60 -5.93 5.91
C VAL A 315 10.41 -6.58 6.60
N ARG A 316 10.65 -7.68 7.32
CA ARG A 316 9.64 -8.38 8.12
C ARG A 316 10.23 -8.72 9.47
N ILE A 317 9.41 -8.60 10.51
CA ILE A 317 9.69 -9.18 11.82
C ILE A 317 8.65 -10.21 12.18
N LYS A 318 9.08 -11.27 12.86
CA LYS A 318 8.19 -12.17 13.61
C LYS A 318 8.36 -11.89 15.08
N TYR A 319 7.25 -11.84 15.81
CA TYR A 319 7.28 -11.55 17.24
C TYR A 319 6.20 -12.32 17.99
N LEU A 320 6.40 -12.44 19.30
CA LEU A 320 5.36 -12.85 20.24
C LEU A 320 4.68 -11.59 20.78
N ASP A 321 3.35 -11.59 20.80
CA ASP A 321 2.57 -10.56 21.47
C ASP A 321 2.39 -10.86 22.97
N LYS A 322 1.61 -10.02 23.68
CA LYS A 322 1.32 -10.17 25.11
C LYS A 322 0.59 -11.47 25.50
N ASN A 323 0.05 -12.20 24.52
CA ASN A 323 -0.63 -13.46 24.72
C ASN A 323 0.22 -14.66 24.26
N ASP A 324 1.52 -14.45 24.00
CA ASP A 324 2.44 -15.41 23.40
C ASP A 324 2.00 -15.92 22.02
N GLU A 325 1.17 -15.15 21.29
CA GLU A 325 0.78 -15.48 19.93
C GLU A 325 1.86 -14.99 18.95
N ILE A 326 2.21 -15.83 17.97
CA ILE A 326 3.12 -15.44 16.89
C ILE A 326 2.39 -14.49 15.94
N LYS A 327 2.98 -13.34 15.70
CA LYS A 327 2.51 -12.30 14.79
C LYS A 327 3.63 -11.89 13.85
N GLU A 328 3.25 -11.17 12.79
CA GLU A 328 4.20 -10.60 11.84
C GLU A 328 3.89 -9.12 11.62
N TRP A 329 4.94 -8.34 11.44
CA TRP A 329 4.87 -6.99 10.87
C TRP A 329 5.80 -6.95 9.66
N HIS A 330 5.43 -6.22 8.63
CA HIS A 330 6.27 -6.05 7.45
C HIS A 330 6.12 -4.66 6.86
N HIS A 331 7.15 -4.24 6.14
CA HIS A 331 7.12 -3.04 5.31
C HIS A 331 7.91 -3.26 4.03
N GLY A 332 7.34 -2.88 2.90
CA GLY A 332 7.90 -3.04 1.58
C GLY A 332 8.28 -1.74 0.90
N PHE A 333 9.17 -1.85 -0.09
CA PHE A 333 9.67 -0.74 -0.88
C PHE A 333 9.59 -1.10 -2.36
N PHE A 334 9.13 -0.15 -3.16
CA PHE A 334 8.95 -0.32 -4.60
C PHE A 334 9.23 1.00 -5.33
N TYR A 335 9.52 0.96 -6.63
CA TYR A 335 9.72 2.17 -7.44
C TYR A 335 8.71 2.32 -8.59
N SER A 336 7.98 1.25 -8.90
CA SER A 336 7.04 1.22 -10.01
C SER A 336 5.96 2.25 -9.78
N ASN A 337 5.55 2.85 -10.88
CA ASN A 337 4.50 3.84 -10.85
C ASN A 337 3.13 3.18 -10.64
N ILE A 338 2.85 2.84 -9.38
CA ILE A 338 1.66 2.14 -8.96
C ILE A 338 0.79 3.09 -8.15
N THR A 339 -0.47 3.18 -8.54
CA THR A 339 -1.48 3.92 -7.80
C THR A 339 -2.27 2.96 -6.91
N TYR A 340 -2.78 3.43 -5.77
CA TYR A 340 -3.58 2.63 -4.81
C TYR A 340 -2.82 1.48 -4.15
N TYR A 341 -1.50 1.59 -4.07
CA TYR A 341 -0.72 0.67 -3.26
C TYR A 341 -1.09 0.79 -1.78
N ASP A 342 -0.76 -0.25 -1.02
CA ASP A 342 -0.92 -0.30 0.42
C ASP A 342 0.02 0.68 1.12
N LYS A 343 -0.41 1.94 1.25
CA LYS A 343 0.38 3.03 1.87
C LYS A 343 0.71 2.80 3.34
N LEU A 344 0.10 1.82 4.00
CA LEU A 344 0.43 1.48 5.37
C LEU A 344 1.69 0.61 5.41
N ASN A 345 1.75 -0.40 4.56
CA ASN A 345 2.81 -1.41 4.57
C ASN A 345 3.84 -1.21 3.45
N TYR A 346 3.71 -0.17 2.62
CA TYR A 346 4.62 0.09 1.51
C TYR A 346 4.99 1.55 1.36
N SER A 347 6.21 1.78 0.86
CA SER A 347 6.68 3.11 0.47
C SER A 347 7.26 3.13 -0.94
N LEU A 348 6.88 4.16 -1.70
CA LEU A 348 7.49 4.45 -2.98
C LEU A 348 8.89 5.03 -2.75
N VAL A 349 9.90 4.48 -3.43
CA VAL A 349 11.29 4.93 -3.39
C VAL A 349 11.81 5.25 -4.79
N THR A 350 12.92 5.98 -4.87
CA THR A 350 13.57 6.27 -6.15
C THR A 350 14.35 5.06 -6.63
N LYS A 351 14.08 4.59 -7.85
CA LYS A 351 14.81 3.48 -8.49
C LYS A 351 16.31 3.72 -8.48
N ASP A 352 17.05 2.69 -8.08
CA ASP A 352 18.52 2.65 -8.06
C ASP A 352 19.15 3.81 -7.26
N LYS A 353 18.47 4.24 -6.19
CA LYS A 353 18.98 5.19 -5.21
C LYS A 353 18.90 4.59 -3.81
N TRP A 354 19.92 4.90 -3.02
CA TRP A 354 19.92 4.59 -1.59
C TRP A 354 18.85 5.43 -0.88
N PHE A 355 18.15 4.80 0.05
CA PHE A 355 17.22 5.43 0.95
C PHE A 355 17.44 4.91 2.37
N TRP A 356 17.05 5.73 3.33
CA TRP A 356 16.97 5.37 4.74
C TRP A 356 15.51 5.25 5.11
N TYR A 357 15.22 4.29 5.96
CA TYR A 357 13.88 4.04 6.46
C TYR A 357 13.91 3.93 7.98
N ILE A 358 12.97 4.61 8.61
CA ILE A 358 12.68 4.47 10.04
C ILE A 358 11.24 4.00 10.15
N SER A 359 11.03 2.81 10.70
CA SER A 359 9.68 2.30 10.94
C SER A 359 8.94 3.13 11.97
N PRO A 360 7.61 2.99 12.05
CA PRO A 360 6.86 3.41 13.22
C PRO A 360 7.39 2.78 14.50
N ASN A 361 6.94 3.31 15.64
CA ASN A 361 7.15 2.66 16.91
C ASN A 361 6.40 1.33 16.94
N LEU A 362 7.12 0.22 16.88
CA LEU A 362 6.55 -1.12 16.85
C LEU A 362 5.73 -1.44 18.11
N LEU A 363 5.99 -0.76 19.24
CA LEU A 363 5.22 -0.94 20.47
C LEU A 363 3.82 -0.31 20.42
N GLU A 364 3.51 0.49 19.40
CA GLU A 364 2.18 1.06 19.17
C GLU A 364 1.31 0.18 18.27
N LEU A 365 1.81 -0.97 17.81
CA LEU A 365 1.05 -1.85 16.92
C LEU A 365 -0.16 -2.41 17.67
N ASP A 366 -1.27 -2.63 16.96
CA ASP A 366 -2.50 -3.21 17.53
C ASP A 366 -2.21 -4.50 18.30
N SER A 367 -1.33 -5.33 17.75
CA SER A 367 -0.74 -6.48 18.42
C SER A 367 0.67 -6.12 18.88
N GLN A 368 0.77 -5.49 20.05
CA GLN A 368 2.04 -5.00 20.58
C GLN A 368 3.08 -6.15 20.73
N PRO A 369 4.27 -6.03 20.12
CA PRO A 369 5.36 -6.97 20.32
C PRO A 369 5.88 -6.99 21.76
N GLN A 370 6.11 -8.18 22.31
CA GLN A 370 6.82 -8.40 23.58
C GLN A 370 8.21 -8.99 23.35
N THR A 371 8.35 -9.87 22.37
CA THR A 371 9.64 -10.47 22.02
C THR A 371 9.78 -10.58 20.52
N ILE A 372 10.84 -10.03 19.95
CA ILE A 372 11.17 -10.22 18.52
C ILE A 372 11.92 -11.53 18.37
N LYS A 373 11.39 -12.40 17.51
CA LYS A 373 11.89 -13.76 17.24
C LYS A 373 12.64 -13.89 15.92
N GLU A 374 12.36 -13.00 14.97
CA GLU A 374 13.03 -13.01 13.68
C GLU A 374 13.02 -11.60 13.11
N ILE A 375 14.11 -11.23 12.44
CA ILE A 375 14.12 -10.13 11.48
C ILE A 375 14.60 -10.64 10.12
N ARG A 376 13.93 -10.21 9.06
CA ARG A 376 14.17 -10.66 7.69
C ARG A 376 14.16 -9.48 6.74
N ILE A 377 15.11 -9.48 5.81
CA ILE A 377 15.15 -8.57 4.67
C ILE A 377 15.18 -9.40 3.40
N TYR A 378 14.25 -9.15 2.48
CA TYR A 378 14.06 -9.99 1.30
C TYR A 378 13.36 -9.24 0.18
N GLY A 379 13.35 -9.81 -1.01
CA GLY A 379 12.49 -9.43 -2.12
C GLY A 379 11.51 -10.55 -2.43
N PHE A 380 10.32 -10.19 -2.93
CA PHE A 380 9.30 -11.14 -3.38
C PHE A 380 8.61 -10.59 -4.64
N GLY A 381 8.48 -11.41 -5.68
CA GLY A 381 7.88 -11.03 -6.96
C GLY A 381 8.26 -12.02 -8.07
N TRP A 382 7.92 -11.68 -9.32
CA TRP A 382 8.30 -12.48 -10.50
C TRP A 382 9.80 -12.34 -10.77
N GLN A 383 10.28 -11.10 -10.81
CA GLN A 383 11.70 -10.77 -10.91
C GLN A 383 12.00 -9.54 -10.05
N PHE A 384 13.16 -9.53 -9.40
CA PHE A 384 13.56 -8.39 -8.59
C PHE A 384 15.06 -8.38 -8.35
N THR A 385 15.57 -7.20 -8.01
CA THR A 385 16.90 -7.01 -7.44
C THR A 385 16.78 -5.92 -6.37
N GLY A 386 17.01 -6.32 -5.12
CA GLY A 386 17.11 -5.43 -3.97
C GLY A 386 18.52 -5.48 -3.38
N GLN A 387 18.94 -4.36 -2.79
CA GLN A 387 20.16 -4.29 -2.01
C GLN A 387 19.86 -3.65 -0.65
N PHE A 388 20.54 -4.12 0.38
CA PHE A 388 20.57 -3.42 1.66
C PHE A 388 21.98 -3.38 2.23
N ALA A 389 22.29 -2.28 2.91
CA ALA A 389 23.60 -2.04 3.50
C ALA A 389 23.60 -2.32 5.00
N GLU A 390 22.57 -1.82 5.70
CA GLU A 390 22.51 -1.84 7.16
C GLU A 390 21.08 -1.96 7.63
N ILE A 391 20.90 -2.63 8.77
CA ILE A 391 19.64 -2.67 9.52
C ILE A 391 19.96 -2.69 11.01
N ASN A 392 19.12 -2.03 11.80
CA ASN A 392 19.15 -2.12 13.26
C ASN A 392 17.71 -2.09 13.81
N ILE A 393 17.54 -2.69 14.98
CA ILE A 393 16.37 -2.48 15.83
C ILE A 393 16.82 -1.51 16.91
N ILE A 394 16.20 -0.35 17.02
CA ILE A 394 16.60 0.69 17.95
C ILE A 394 15.55 0.80 19.04
N GLY A 395 15.97 0.61 20.29
CA GLY A 395 15.11 0.69 21.46
C GLY A 395 15.47 1.87 22.37
N ASN A 396 14.47 2.60 22.84
CA ASN A 396 14.62 3.58 23.92
C ASN A 396 14.08 3.00 25.22
N LYS A 397 14.87 3.06 26.30
CA LYS A 397 14.43 2.60 27.62
C LYS A 397 13.47 3.61 28.25
N GLY A 398 12.42 3.09 28.88
CA GLY A 398 11.38 3.86 29.57
C GLY A 398 11.70 4.25 31.00
#